data_AF-A0AA41V6D7-F1
#
_entry.id   AF-A0AA41V6D7-F1
#
_cell.length_a   1.000
_cell.length_b   1.000
_cell.length_c   1.000
_cell.angle_alpha   90.00
_cell.angle_beta   90.00
_cell.angle_gamma   90.00
#
_symmetry.space_group_name_H-M   'P 1'
#
loop_
_entity.id
_entity.type
_entity.pdbx_description
1 polymer ?
#
loop_
_entity_poly.entity_id
_entity_poly.type
_entity_poly.pdbx_seq_one_letter_code
_entity_poly.pdbx_strand_id
1 'polypeptide(L)'
;MDTFSSLQLNEPQNALSLPTWAIHVSSVVEWVTAMILVWQYGEKSGYESWKGLSWGMVPLLGGAFCACTWHFFYNSDSLSILVALQAALTVIGNFTMCIAAFRICKLSQQGPEKL
;
A
#
# COMPACT_ATOMS: atom_id res chain seq x y z
N MET A 1 -3.43 -38.53 -24.25
CA MET A 1 -4.24 -37.50 -23.57
C MET A 1 -3.45 -37.09 -22.34
N ASP A 2 -2.25 -36.53 -22.54
CA ASP A 2 -1.20 -36.53 -21.48
C ASP A 2 -0.30 -35.29 -21.54
N THR A 3 -0.79 -34.17 -22.08
CA THR A 3 -0.05 -32.90 -22.09
C THR A 3 -0.35 -32.00 -20.90
N PHE A 4 -1.34 -32.34 -20.05
CA PHE A 4 -1.72 -31.56 -18.87
C PHE A 4 -1.12 -32.10 -17.55
N SER A 5 -0.68 -33.35 -17.49
CA SER A 5 -0.11 -33.95 -16.27
C SER A 5 1.33 -33.48 -15.97
N SER A 6 2.01 -32.87 -16.93
CA SER A 6 3.41 -32.42 -16.81
C SER A 6 3.60 -30.99 -16.28
N LEU A 7 2.51 -30.27 -15.97
CA LEU A 7 2.56 -28.99 -15.24
C LEU A 7 2.15 -29.18 -13.78
N GLN A 8 2.76 -30.13 -13.07
CA GLN A 8 2.78 -30.05 -11.60
C GLN A 8 3.68 -28.87 -11.21
N LEU A 9 3.04 -27.71 -11.04
CA LEU A 9 3.66 -26.52 -10.46
C LEU A 9 3.97 -26.83 -8.98
N ASN A 10 5.13 -27.42 -8.72
CA ASN A 10 5.63 -27.64 -7.36
C ASN A 10 6.24 -26.34 -6.85
N GLU A 11 5.41 -25.50 -6.25
CA GLU A 11 5.85 -24.33 -5.50
C GLU A 11 6.57 -24.77 -4.21
N PRO A 12 7.57 -24.01 -3.73
CA PRO A 12 8.25 -24.32 -2.48
C PRO A 12 7.30 -24.13 -1.28
N GLN A 13 7.57 -24.81 -0.16
CA GLN A 13 6.68 -24.80 1.02
C GLN A 13 6.46 -23.41 1.63
N ASN A 14 7.40 -22.49 1.42
CA ASN A 14 7.34 -21.11 1.86
C ASN A 14 6.71 -20.18 0.80
N ALA A 15 6.10 -20.69 -0.27
CA ALA A 15 5.33 -19.87 -1.20
C ALA A 15 3.97 -19.46 -0.63
N LEU A 16 3.49 -18.28 -1.03
CA LEU A 16 2.10 -17.91 -0.79
C LEU A 16 1.16 -18.70 -1.71
N SER A 17 -0.02 -19.05 -1.19
CA SER A 17 -1.09 -19.64 -1.99
C SER A 17 -1.66 -18.63 -3.00
N LEU A 18 -2.26 -19.11 -4.09
CA LEU A 18 -2.91 -18.26 -5.10
C LEU A 18 -3.98 -17.31 -4.48
N PRO A 19 -4.87 -17.76 -3.59
CA PRO A 19 -5.79 -16.85 -2.89
C PRO A 19 -5.08 -15.76 -2.08
N THR A 20 -3.97 -16.09 -1.43
CA THR A 20 -3.20 -15.11 -0.65
C THR A 20 -2.54 -14.08 -1.56
N TRP A 21 -2.03 -14.49 -2.72
CA TRP A 21 -1.55 -13.58 -3.75
C TRP A 21 -2.63 -12.64 -4.27
N ALA A 22 -3.83 -13.17 -4.52
CA ALA A 22 -4.96 -12.37 -4.97
C ALA A 22 -5.25 -11.22 -4.00
N ILE A 23 -5.24 -11.49 -2.69
CA ILE A 23 -5.42 -10.46 -1.65
C ILE A 23 -4.31 -9.41 -1.68
N HIS A 24 -3.04 -9.82 -1.78
CA HIS A 24 -1.93 -8.86 -1.82
C HIS A 24 -2.02 -7.92 -3.02
N VAL A 25 -2.26 -8.48 -4.21
CA VAL A 25 -2.35 -7.70 -5.44
C VAL A 25 -3.59 -6.81 -5.43
N SER A 26 -4.75 -7.34 -5.01
CA SER A 26 -5.97 -6.54 -4.93
C SER A 26 -5.80 -5.38 -3.95
N SER A 27 -5.24 -5.61 -2.76
CA SER A 27 -5.03 -4.57 -1.77
C SER A 27 -4.06 -3.47 -2.23
N VAL A 28 -3.00 -3.82 -2.98
CA VAL A 28 -2.12 -2.81 -3.59
C VAL A 28 -2.88 -1.96 -4.61
N VAL A 29 -3.68 -2.59 -5.48
CA VAL A 29 -4.49 -1.87 -6.49
C VAL A 29 -5.53 -0.98 -5.83
N GLU A 30 -6.23 -1.49 -4.81
CA GLU A 30 -7.21 -0.74 -4.02
C GLU A 30 -6.57 0.46 -3.34
N TRP A 31 -5.37 0.30 -2.76
CA TRP A 31 -4.65 1.39 -2.11
C TRP A 31 -4.22 2.48 -3.10
N VAL A 32 -3.66 2.09 -4.25
CA VAL A 32 -3.30 3.06 -5.32
C VAL A 32 -4.54 3.78 -5.83
N THR A 33 -5.65 3.06 -6.02
CA THR A 33 -6.93 3.66 -6.43
C THR A 33 -7.41 4.66 -5.38
N ALA A 34 -7.35 4.32 -4.09
CA ALA A 34 -7.72 5.21 -3.00
C ALA A 34 -6.84 6.48 -2.99
N MET A 35 -5.53 6.35 -3.18
CA MET A 35 -4.62 7.51 -3.28
C MET A 35 -5.00 8.44 -4.44
N ILE A 36 -5.32 7.88 -5.61
CA ILE A 36 -5.77 8.67 -6.78
C ILE A 36 -7.09 9.38 -6.47
N LEU A 37 -8.05 8.69 -5.83
CA LEU A 37 -9.34 9.28 -5.48
C LEU A 37 -9.21 10.40 -4.44
N VAL A 38 -8.36 10.23 -3.42
CA VAL A 38 -8.07 11.28 -2.42
C VAL A 38 -7.43 12.49 -3.09
N TRP A 39 -6.52 12.28 -4.05
CA TRP A 39 -5.91 13.37 -4.82
C TRP A 39 -6.94 14.13 -5.65
N GLN A 40 -7.72 13.40 -6.44
CA GLN A 40 -8.76 13.97 -7.30
C GLN A 40 -9.84 14.69 -6.50
N TYR A 41 -10.16 14.19 -5.30
CA TYR A 41 -11.06 14.87 -4.38
C TYR A 41 -10.50 16.25 -4.02
N GLY A 42 -9.23 16.33 -3.63
CA GLY A 42 -8.56 17.62 -3.35
C GLY A 42 -8.59 18.59 -4.54
N GLU A 43 -8.35 18.10 -5.76
CA GLU A 43 -8.42 18.94 -6.98
C GLU A 43 -9.84 19.45 -7.27
N LYS A 44 -10.83 18.54 -7.30
CA LYS A 44 -12.19 18.86 -7.76
C LYS A 44 -12.97 19.70 -6.75
N SER A 45 -12.68 19.53 -5.46
CA SER A 45 -13.32 20.30 -4.38
C SER A 45 -12.59 21.61 -4.04
N GLY A 46 -11.38 21.81 -4.55
CA GLY A 46 -10.49 22.90 -4.14
C GLY A 46 -9.84 22.68 -2.77
N TYR A 47 -9.99 21.49 -2.16
CA TYR A 47 -9.44 21.15 -0.86
C TYR A 47 -8.02 20.58 -0.97
N GLU A 48 -7.07 21.46 -1.27
CA GLU A 48 -5.67 21.08 -1.56
C GLU A 48 -5.00 20.32 -0.40
N SER A 49 -5.48 20.44 0.85
CA SER A 49 -4.94 19.69 1.98
C SER A 49 -5.10 18.17 1.83
N TRP A 50 -6.09 17.71 1.07
CA TRP A 50 -6.32 16.29 0.78
C TRP A 50 -5.24 15.69 -0.14
N LYS A 51 -4.61 16.49 -0.99
CA LYS A 51 -3.40 16.04 -1.73
C LYS A 51 -2.26 15.71 -0.79
N GLY A 52 -2.15 16.45 0.31
CA GLY A 52 -1.21 16.15 1.40
C GLY A 52 -1.48 14.79 2.05
N LEU A 53 -2.74 14.40 2.20
CA LEU A 53 -3.10 13.06 2.67
C LEU A 53 -2.69 11.97 1.67
N SER A 54 -2.88 12.21 0.37
CA SER A 54 -2.42 11.27 -0.67
C SER A 54 -0.91 11.05 -0.61
N TRP A 55 -0.12 12.12 -0.41
CA TRP A 55 1.33 12.01 -0.17
C TRP A 55 1.65 11.25 1.12
N GLY A 56 0.89 11.48 2.19
CA GLY A 56 1.04 10.76 3.46
C GLY A 56 0.77 9.25 3.35
N MET A 57 0.03 8.80 2.34
CA MET A 57 -0.25 7.37 2.11
C MET A 57 0.91 6.63 1.40
N VAL A 58 1.87 7.33 0.79
CA VAL A 58 2.97 6.74 0.00
C VAL A 58 3.86 5.78 0.81
N PRO A 59 4.26 6.05 2.07
CA PRO A 59 5.10 5.13 2.81
C PRO A 59 4.43 3.76 3.02
N LEU A 60 3.11 3.72 3.27
CA LEU A 60 2.37 2.47 3.41
C LEU A 60 2.35 1.66 2.10
N LEU A 61 2.22 2.34 0.95
CA LEU A 61 2.36 1.69 -0.36
C LEU A 61 3.76 1.10 -0.54
N GLY A 62 4.80 1.83 -0.13
CA GLY A 62 6.17 1.31 -0.12
C GLY A 62 6.32 0.06 0.75
N GLY A 63 5.68 0.03 1.91
CA GLY A 63 5.63 -1.16 2.79
C GLY A 63 4.95 -2.35 2.12
N ALA A 64 3.83 -2.12 1.41
CA ALA A 64 3.14 -3.16 0.65
C ALA A 64 4.04 -3.74 -0.47
N PHE A 65 4.81 -2.89 -1.17
CA PHE A 65 5.78 -3.37 -2.16
C PHE A 65 6.94 -4.16 -1.54
N CYS A 66 7.41 -3.80 -0.35
CA CYS A 66 8.40 -4.59 0.38
C CYS A 66 7.88 -6.00 0.68
N ALA A 67 6.65 -6.09 1.21
CA ALA A 67 5.98 -7.36 1.48
C ALA A 67 5.84 -8.21 0.21
N CYS A 68 5.27 -7.63 -0.86
CA CYS A 68 5.05 -8.33 -2.12
C CYS A 68 6.37 -8.79 -2.75
N THR A 69 7.43 -7.99 -2.66
CA THR A 69 8.76 -8.36 -3.17
C THR A 69 9.32 -9.55 -2.39
N TRP A 70 9.24 -9.52 -1.06
CA TRP A 70 9.72 -10.63 -0.23
C TRP A 70 8.95 -11.93 -0.54
N HIS A 71 7.63 -11.85 -0.69
CA HIS A 71 6.79 -12.98 -1.08
C HIS A 71 7.03 -13.46 -2.51
N PHE A 72 7.32 -12.56 -3.45
CA PHE A 72 7.69 -12.89 -4.83
C PHE A 72 8.95 -13.78 -4.87
N PHE A 73 9.91 -13.51 -3.98
CA PHE A 73 11.11 -14.33 -3.81
C PHE A 73 10.95 -15.42 -2.74
N TYR A 74 9.73 -15.96 -2.59
CA TYR A 74 9.43 -17.09 -1.71
C TYR A 74 9.90 -16.90 -0.27
N ASN A 75 9.75 -15.70 0.30
CA ASN A 75 10.15 -15.43 1.68
C ASN A 75 11.64 -15.76 1.96
N SER A 76 12.52 -15.54 0.98
CA SER A 76 13.96 -15.80 1.14
C SER A 76 14.56 -15.04 2.33
N ASP A 77 15.34 -15.76 3.15
CA ASP A 77 16.06 -15.17 4.29
C ASP A 77 17.03 -14.05 3.88
N SER A 78 17.60 -14.16 2.66
CA SER A 78 18.49 -13.15 2.08
C SER A 78 17.83 -11.78 1.89
N LEU A 79 16.49 -11.74 1.85
CA LEU A 79 15.68 -10.54 1.69
C LEU A 79 14.89 -10.17 2.95
N SER A 80 15.18 -10.79 4.10
CA SER A 80 14.51 -10.51 5.39
C SER A 80 14.57 -9.04 5.81
N ILE A 81 15.56 -8.27 5.31
CA ILE A 81 15.63 -6.81 5.49
C ILE A 81 14.38 -6.07 4.98
N LEU A 82 13.69 -6.62 3.97
CA LEU A 82 12.43 -6.07 3.46
C LEU A 82 11.32 -6.09 4.52
N VAL A 83 11.33 -7.07 5.43
CA VAL A 83 10.36 -7.14 6.54
C VAL A 83 10.61 -6.01 7.53
N ALA A 84 11.87 -5.73 7.86
CA ALA A 84 12.22 -4.60 8.72
C ALA A 84 11.90 -3.25 8.06
N LEU A 85 12.17 -3.13 6.76
CA LEU A 85 11.82 -1.94 5.99
C LEU A 85 10.31 -1.74 5.89
N GLN A 86 9.54 -2.81 5.66
CA GLN A 86 8.08 -2.78 5.69
C GLN A 86 7.57 -2.27 7.05
N ALA A 87 8.13 -2.77 8.16
CA ALA A 87 7.76 -2.32 9.50
C ALA A 87 8.08 -0.83 9.72
N ALA A 88 9.27 -0.38 9.31
CA ALA A 88 9.66 1.03 9.40
C ALA A 88 8.74 1.93 8.57
N LEU A 89 8.45 1.54 7.32
CA LEU A 89 7.54 2.25 6.43
C LEU A 89 6.11 2.27 6.96
N THR A 90 5.69 1.21 7.67
CA THR A 90 4.38 1.16 8.34
C THR A 90 4.30 2.23 9.44
N VAL A 91 5.33 2.33 10.28
CA VAL A 91 5.40 3.36 11.33
C VAL A 91 5.40 4.76 10.72
N ILE A 92 6.27 5.01 9.75
CA ILE A 92 6.36 6.31 9.05
C ILE A 92 5.05 6.66 8.35
N GLY A 93 4.41 5.68 7.70
CA GLY A 93 3.14 5.84 7.01
C GLY A 93 2.01 6.24 7.95
N ASN A 94 1.88 5.55 9.09
CA ASN A 94 0.88 5.92 10.09
C ASN A 94 1.12 7.34 10.66
N PHE A 95 2.37 7.71 10.93
CA PHE A 95 2.68 9.07 11.39
C PHE A 95 2.37 10.14 10.34
N THR A 96 2.77 9.91 9.09
CA THR A 96 2.52 10.88 7.99
C THR A 96 1.04 11.03 7.68
N MET A 97 0.27 9.94 7.67
CA MET A 97 -1.20 10.00 7.55
C MET A 97 -1.83 10.71 8.75
N CYS A 98 -1.37 10.46 9.97
CA CYS A 98 -1.87 11.14 11.18
C CYS A 98 -1.63 12.66 11.11
N ILE A 99 -0.43 13.08 10.70
CA ILE A 99 -0.10 14.50 10.51
C ILE A 99 -0.99 15.12 9.42
N ALA A 100 -1.20 14.43 8.30
CA ALA A 100 -2.06 14.91 7.22
C ALA A 100 -3.52 15.04 7.67
N ALA A 101 -4.06 14.04 8.39
CA ALA A 101 -5.41 14.06 8.93
C ALA A 101 -5.59 15.18 9.97
N PHE A 102 -4.60 15.39 10.85
CA PHE A 102 -4.60 16.49 11.81
C PHE A 102 -4.64 17.85 11.10
N ARG A 103 -3.87 18.02 10.02
CA ARG A 103 -3.90 19.24 9.20
C ARG A 103 -5.28 19.46 8.59
N ILE A 104 -5.89 18.44 8.00
CA ILE A 104 -7.25 18.52 7.43
C ILE A 104 -8.26 18.95 8.52
N CYS A 105 -8.22 18.31 9.70
CA CYS A 105 -9.12 18.63 10.82
C CYS A 105 -8.95 20.07 11.32
N LYS A 106 -7.70 20.54 11.42
CA LYS A 106 -7.43 21.93 11.81
C LYS A 106 -7.97 22.93 10.79
N LEU A 107 -7.84 22.62 9.50
CA LEU A 107 -8.32 23.50 8.43
C LEU A 107 -9.85 23.49 8.32
N SER A 108 -10.50 22.34 8.53
CA SER A 108 -11.96 22.23 8.51
C SER A 108 -12.63 23.03 9.63
N GLN A 109 -11.96 23.25 10.76
CA GLN A 109 -12.43 24.12 11.84
C GLN A 109 -12.32 25.62 11.49
N GLN A 110 -11.49 26.00 10.53
CA GLN A 110 -11.25 27.39 10.16
C GLN A 110 -12.06 27.87 8.95
N GLY A 111 -12.91 27.00 8.39
CA GLY A 111 -13.80 27.28 7.26
C GLY A 111 -13.40 26.53 5.97
N PRO A 112 -14.35 26.26 5.06
CA PRO A 112 -14.12 25.47 3.84
C PRO A 112 -13.13 26.12 2.87
N GLU A 113 -12.93 27.43 2.96
CA GLU A 113 -11.96 28.19 2.15
C GLU A 113 -10.48 27.80 2.41
N LYS A 114 -10.20 27.12 3.54
CA LYS A 114 -8.83 26.77 3.95
C LYS A 114 -8.51 25.28 3.82
N LEU A 115 -9.47 24.46 3.42
CA LEU A 115 -9.30 23.03 3.23
C LEU A 115 -8.40 22.70 2.03
#